data_AF-A0A538MFA9-F1
#
_entry.id   AF-A0A538MFA9-F1
#
_cell.length_a   1.000
_cell.length_b   1.000
_cell.length_c   1.000
_cell.angle_alpha   90.00
_cell.angle_beta   90.00
_cell.angle_gamma   90.00
#
_symmetry.space_group_name_H-M   'P 1'
#
loop_
_entity.id
_entity.type
_entity.pdbx_description
1 polymer ?
#
loop_
_entity_poly.entity_id
_entity_poly.type
_entity_poly.pdbx_seq_one_letter_code
_entity_poly.pdbx_strand_id
1 'polypeptide(L)'
;MSFGTGSALSGRLAILACAFACSLGLAGPAAASQLIDRNVSHIKLAVNSHGVALITYRAHGKLIHLIARGAINARLRPTKPGIKQVHFRLDYVGGLAGFHRALWKHFKNTCQPYDGPPLAWEVTACKATDGSYWALQNWRTPLPGLGFAPWLIKQKQWWLHLSHWSGAPAELDVYQDWVYGRHIPEIFGQLTYRGVGIRGFGTTYKGNPTDTYGRLLYLDTHNSKYGKGWKREEAFVASGPPGLFCFGFFKRDPLTGGHPHPPGTTHKKRGPATGDMYRLTAVGPGVTPDLMWEAPALGKYNSNDPNDASLEHDMNTKLDQIRNGWHKCLHH
;
A
#
# COMPACT_ATOMS: atom_id res chain seq x y z
N MET A 1 -36.87 19.66 -72.48
CA MET A 1 -35.49 19.95 -72.06
C MET A 1 -35.56 20.40 -70.61
N SER A 2 -35.19 19.69 -69.55
CA SER A 2 -34.43 18.45 -69.37
C SER A 2 -35.13 17.61 -68.29
N PHE A 3 -35.00 16.29 -68.41
CA PHE A 3 -35.61 15.26 -67.56
C PHE A 3 -34.73 14.95 -66.32
N GLY A 4 -35.37 14.39 -65.28
CA GLY A 4 -34.72 13.63 -64.20
C GLY A 4 -35.72 13.37 -63.05
N THR A 5 -36.65 12.41 -63.17
CA THR A 5 -36.60 11.07 -62.52
C THR A 5 -35.89 11.09 -61.15
N GLY A 6 -36.52 10.89 -60.00
CA GLY A 6 -37.57 9.92 -59.66
C GLY A 6 -36.94 8.66 -59.07
N SER A 7 -37.10 8.45 -57.76
CA SER A 7 -37.20 7.11 -57.13
C SER A 7 -37.58 7.25 -55.65
N ALA A 8 -38.67 6.57 -55.31
CA ALA A 8 -39.32 6.57 -54.01
C ALA A 8 -38.92 5.35 -53.16
N LEU A 9 -39.09 5.53 -51.85
CA LEU A 9 -39.36 4.59 -50.75
C LEU A 9 -39.03 3.09 -50.92
N SER A 10 -38.37 2.54 -49.89
CA SER A 10 -38.74 1.27 -49.26
C SER A 10 -38.19 1.21 -47.83
N GLY A 11 -39.08 1.02 -46.85
CA GLY A 11 -38.73 0.94 -45.42
C GLY A 11 -38.38 -0.47 -44.95
N ARG A 12 -37.72 -0.56 -43.79
CA ARG A 12 -37.98 -1.49 -42.66
C ARG A 12 -36.91 -1.32 -41.57
N LEU A 13 -37.40 -1.25 -40.32
CA LEU A 13 -36.81 -1.66 -39.03
C LEU A 13 -35.28 -1.63 -38.84
N ALA A 14 -34.81 -0.93 -37.80
CA ALA A 14 -34.40 -1.57 -36.54
C ALA A 14 -33.82 -0.54 -35.56
N ILE A 15 -34.41 -0.49 -34.37
CA ILE A 15 -33.89 0.14 -33.17
C ILE A 15 -32.56 -0.53 -32.81
N LEU A 16 -31.47 0.22 -32.65
CA LEU A 16 -30.29 -0.24 -31.93
C LEU A 16 -29.71 0.89 -31.09
N ALA A 17 -29.91 0.71 -29.79
CA ALA A 17 -29.40 1.53 -28.72
C ALA A 17 -27.87 1.66 -28.81
N CYS A 18 -27.38 2.88 -28.96
CA CYS A 18 -25.97 3.18 -28.71
C CYS A 18 -25.70 3.01 -27.22
N ALA A 19 -25.14 1.86 -26.87
CA ALA A 19 -24.65 1.54 -25.55
C ALA A 19 -23.68 2.64 -25.06
N PHE A 20 -24.10 3.37 -24.03
CA PHE A 20 -23.20 4.10 -23.15
C PHE A 20 -22.26 3.07 -22.50
N ALA A 21 -21.08 2.89 -23.09
CA ALA A 21 -20.00 2.16 -22.45
C ALA A 21 -19.53 3.00 -21.24
N CYS A 22 -20.15 2.76 -20.09
CA CYS A 22 -19.62 3.13 -18.79
C CYS A 22 -18.25 2.47 -18.64
N SER A 23 -17.21 3.21 -19.00
CA SER A 23 -15.84 2.94 -18.61
C SER A 23 -15.74 3.14 -17.10
N LEU A 24 -16.11 2.09 -16.35
CA LEU A 24 -15.69 1.91 -14.97
C LEU A 24 -14.17 1.72 -14.97
N GLY A 25 -13.46 2.85 -15.09
CA GLY A 25 -12.05 2.94 -14.78
C GLY A 25 -11.87 2.51 -13.33
N LEU A 26 -11.48 1.26 -13.13
CA LEU A 26 -10.86 0.81 -11.89
C LEU A 26 -9.59 1.65 -11.74
N ALA A 27 -9.70 2.81 -11.09
CA ALA A 27 -8.54 3.54 -10.62
C ALA A 27 -7.75 2.58 -9.73
N GLY A 28 -6.63 2.09 -10.26
CA GLY A 28 -5.70 1.30 -9.47
C GLY A 28 -5.26 2.15 -8.27
N PRO A 29 -5.10 1.54 -7.08
CA PRO A 29 -4.57 2.28 -5.94
C PRO A 29 -3.24 2.92 -6.36
N ALA A 30 -3.08 4.21 -6.10
CA ALA A 30 -1.84 4.91 -6.37
C ALA A 30 -0.74 4.30 -5.49
N ALA A 31 0.15 3.52 -6.11
CA ALA A 31 1.27 2.89 -5.42
C ALA A 31 2.39 3.91 -5.15
N ALA A 32 2.95 3.82 -3.96
CA ALA A 32 4.15 4.50 -3.53
C ALA A 32 4.57 3.83 -2.23
N SER A 33 5.81 3.41 -1.97
CA SER A 33 6.91 3.00 -2.87
C SER A 33 6.43 2.46 -4.23
N GLN A 34 7.19 2.73 -5.29
CA GLN A 34 6.65 2.54 -6.62
C GLN A 34 6.67 1.06 -6.98
N LEU A 35 5.47 0.48 -7.11
CA LEU A 35 5.28 -0.84 -7.70
C LEU A 35 5.86 -0.85 -9.11
N ILE A 36 6.91 -1.63 -9.34
CA ILE A 36 7.57 -1.73 -10.65
C ILE A 36 7.18 -3.01 -11.40
N ASP A 37 6.87 -4.10 -10.71
CA ASP A 37 6.38 -5.33 -11.33
C ASP A 37 5.80 -6.33 -10.30
N ARG A 38 5.33 -7.49 -10.75
CA ARG A 38 4.65 -8.50 -9.92
C ARG A 38 5.16 -9.91 -10.21
N ASN A 39 5.20 -10.76 -9.18
CA ASN A 39 5.63 -12.18 -9.27
C ASN A 39 6.98 -12.36 -9.97
N VAL A 40 7.92 -11.49 -9.63
CA VAL A 40 9.26 -11.48 -10.23
C VAL A 40 10.19 -12.49 -9.55
N SER A 41 11.28 -12.83 -10.25
CA SER A 41 12.38 -13.64 -9.71
C SER A 41 13.73 -13.14 -10.23
N HIS A 42 14.84 -13.67 -9.71
CA HIS A 42 16.21 -13.33 -10.15
C HIS A 42 16.49 -11.82 -10.12
N ILE A 43 16.03 -11.17 -9.05
CA ILE A 43 16.07 -9.72 -8.89
C ILE A 43 17.51 -9.28 -8.61
N LYS A 44 17.97 -8.26 -9.34
CA LYS A 44 19.27 -7.59 -9.13
C LYS A 44 19.08 -6.09 -9.22
N LEU A 45 19.81 -5.37 -8.38
CA LEU A 45 19.89 -3.92 -8.36
C LEU A 45 21.32 -3.48 -8.68
N ALA A 46 21.45 -2.51 -9.57
CA ALA A 46 22.68 -1.78 -9.82
C ALA A 46 22.33 -0.29 -9.92
N VAL A 47 23.20 0.59 -9.42
CA VAL A 47 23.02 2.05 -9.50
C VAL A 47 24.33 2.65 -9.97
N ASN A 48 24.28 3.55 -10.94
CA ASN A 48 25.47 4.21 -11.46
C ASN A 48 25.71 5.57 -10.78
N SER A 49 26.84 6.19 -11.08
CA SER A 49 27.25 7.49 -10.53
C SER A 49 26.38 8.67 -10.96
N HIS A 50 25.40 8.46 -11.83
CA HIS A 50 24.46 9.48 -12.30
C HIS A 50 23.09 9.39 -11.61
N GLY A 51 22.93 8.58 -10.57
CA GLY A 51 21.65 8.41 -9.87
C GLY A 51 20.60 7.69 -10.74
N VAL A 52 21.05 6.80 -11.62
CA VAL A 52 20.19 5.93 -12.43
C VAL A 52 20.32 4.51 -11.91
N ALA A 53 19.20 3.82 -11.71
CA ALA A 53 19.17 2.42 -11.33
C ALA A 53 18.86 1.53 -12.53
N LEU A 54 19.57 0.40 -12.63
CA LEU A 54 19.23 -0.76 -13.46
C LEU A 54 18.71 -1.87 -12.54
N ILE A 55 17.46 -2.24 -12.74
CA ILE A 55 16.82 -3.36 -12.08
C ILE A 55 16.69 -4.47 -13.12
N THR A 56 17.34 -5.60 -12.87
CA THR A 56 17.23 -6.78 -13.74
C THR A 56 16.47 -7.87 -13.01
N TYR A 57 15.44 -8.42 -13.66
CA TYR A 57 14.61 -9.48 -13.07
C TYR A 57 13.93 -10.30 -14.17
N ARG A 58 13.35 -11.44 -13.78
CA ARG A 58 12.48 -12.23 -14.65
C ARG A 58 11.02 -12.06 -14.24
N ALA A 59 10.16 -11.76 -15.23
CA ALA A 59 8.71 -11.70 -15.07
C ALA A 59 8.04 -12.26 -16.33
N HIS A 60 6.94 -13.00 -16.16
CA HIS A 60 6.17 -13.56 -17.28
C HIS A 60 7.03 -14.32 -18.32
N GLY A 61 8.02 -15.07 -17.86
CA GLY A 61 8.95 -15.83 -18.71
C GLY A 61 10.02 -14.99 -19.43
N LYS A 62 10.02 -13.67 -19.27
CA LYS A 62 10.96 -12.75 -19.93
C LYS A 62 11.98 -12.19 -18.95
N LEU A 63 13.21 -11.97 -19.43
CA LEU A 63 14.20 -11.17 -18.73
C LEU A 63 13.91 -9.69 -19.01
N ILE A 64 13.79 -8.90 -17.95
CA ILE A 64 13.52 -7.47 -18.00
C ILE A 64 14.75 -6.71 -17.50
N HIS A 65 15.13 -5.68 -18.23
CA HIS A 65 16.11 -4.67 -17.82
C HIS A 65 15.38 -3.34 -17.66
N LEU A 66 14.97 -3.04 -16.43
CA LEU A 66 14.27 -1.81 -16.09
C LEU A 66 15.29 -0.74 -15.72
N ILE A 67 15.25 0.40 -16.40
CA ILE A 67 15.96 1.61 -15.98
C ILE A 67 15.01 2.52 -15.21
N ALA A 68 15.41 2.96 -14.01
CA ALA A 68 14.66 3.89 -13.17
C ALA A 68 15.50 5.13 -12.84
N ARG A 69 14.89 6.33 -12.87
CA ARG A 69 15.58 7.59 -12.54
C ARG A 69 14.64 8.72 -12.13
N GLY A 70 15.24 9.82 -11.66
CA GLY A 70 14.59 11.14 -11.61
C GLY A 70 13.60 11.33 -10.45
N ALA A 71 13.68 10.48 -9.43
CA ALA A 71 12.82 10.54 -8.26
C ALA A 71 13.59 10.15 -7.02
N ILE A 72 13.45 10.92 -5.95
CA ILE A 72 14.01 10.66 -4.63
C ILE A 72 13.03 11.18 -3.59
N ASN A 73 12.92 10.49 -2.45
CA ASN A 73 12.11 10.89 -1.31
C ASN A 73 10.60 10.99 -1.62
N ALA A 74 9.85 11.53 -0.66
CA ALA A 74 8.47 11.92 -0.83
C ALA A 74 8.28 13.43 -0.75
N ARG A 75 7.26 13.92 -1.44
CA ARG A 75 6.68 15.24 -1.25
C ARG A 75 5.69 15.18 -0.09
N LEU A 76 5.79 16.13 0.83
CA LEU A 76 4.76 16.35 1.84
C LEU A 76 3.43 16.72 1.17
N ARG A 77 2.31 16.25 1.74
CA ARG A 77 0.99 16.52 1.20
C ARG A 77 0.71 18.02 1.24
N PRO A 78 0.44 18.67 0.09
CA PRO A 78 0.08 20.09 0.08
C PRO A 78 -1.30 20.32 0.69
N THR A 79 -1.60 21.58 1.02
CA THR A 79 -2.91 21.96 1.60
C THR A 79 -4.05 21.67 0.63
N LYS A 80 -3.87 21.98 -0.67
CA LYS A 80 -4.83 21.77 -1.75
C LYS A 80 -4.40 20.63 -2.69
N PRO A 81 -5.37 19.90 -3.29
CA PRO A 81 -5.06 18.88 -4.29
C PRO A 81 -4.52 19.50 -5.59
N GLY A 82 -3.99 18.66 -6.49
CA GLY A 82 -3.54 19.05 -7.84
C GLY A 82 -2.05 18.85 -8.09
N ILE A 83 -1.24 18.78 -7.04
CA ILE A 83 0.19 18.50 -7.14
C ILE A 83 0.41 16.99 -6.98
N LYS A 84 1.03 16.33 -7.96
CA LYS A 84 1.35 14.90 -7.90
C LYS A 84 2.49 14.60 -6.93
N GLN A 85 2.41 13.42 -6.32
CA GLN A 85 3.52 12.84 -5.57
C GLN A 85 4.72 12.53 -6.48
N VAL A 86 5.91 12.44 -5.88
CA VAL A 86 7.16 12.01 -6.54
C VAL A 86 7.03 10.58 -7.09
N HIS A 87 7.49 10.35 -8.33
CA HIS A 87 7.47 9.05 -9.00
C HIS A 87 8.66 8.93 -9.96
N PHE A 88 9.18 7.71 -10.14
CA PHE A 88 10.27 7.41 -11.07
C PHE A 88 9.83 7.54 -12.53
N ARG A 89 10.78 7.95 -13.36
CA ARG A 89 10.74 7.70 -14.80
C ARG A 89 11.27 6.29 -15.05
N LEU A 90 10.39 5.42 -15.53
CA LEU A 90 10.67 4.00 -15.77
C LEU A 90 10.80 3.71 -17.27
N ASP A 91 11.81 2.93 -17.62
CA ASP A 91 12.09 2.47 -18.98
C ASP A 91 12.32 0.95 -18.94
N TYR A 92 11.30 0.20 -19.33
CA TYR A 92 11.29 -1.27 -19.33
C TYR A 92 12.05 -1.90 -20.51
N VAL A 93 12.58 -1.08 -21.43
CA VAL A 93 13.35 -1.54 -22.61
C VAL A 93 14.84 -1.25 -22.46
N GLY A 94 15.31 -1.15 -21.21
CA GLY A 94 16.74 -1.12 -20.88
C GLY A 94 17.45 0.19 -21.24
N GLY A 95 16.71 1.30 -21.33
CA GLY A 95 17.27 2.63 -21.59
C GLY A 95 16.99 3.17 -22.99
N LEU A 96 16.43 2.37 -23.90
CA LEU A 96 16.17 2.81 -25.27
C LEU A 96 15.15 3.95 -25.32
N ALA A 97 14.09 3.90 -24.50
CA ALA A 97 13.06 4.94 -24.49
C ALA A 97 13.54 6.24 -23.85
N GLY A 98 14.37 6.13 -22.80
CA GLY A 98 14.81 7.27 -22.00
C GLY A 98 16.14 7.89 -22.40
N PHE A 99 17.02 7.13 -23.06
CA PHE A 99 18.39 7.52 -23.41
C PHE A 99 18.72 7.29 -24.88
N HIS A 100 17.78 6.79 -25.69
CA HIS A 100 17.98 6.47 -27.11
C HIS A 100 19.13 5.49 -27.38
N ARG A 101 19.47 4.65 -26.38
CA ARG A 101 20.50 3.60 -26.47
C ARG A 101 20.22 2.49 -25.47
N ALA A 102 20.74 1.29 -25.74
CA ALA A 102 20.66 0.15 -24.83
C ALA A 102 21.58 0.32 -23.61
N LEU A 103 21.25 1.26 -22.72
CA LEU A 103 22.05 1.65 -21.55
C LEU A 103 22.43 0.43 -20.68
N TRP A 104 21.52 -0.53 -20.53
CA TRP A 104 21.72 -1.72 -19.72
C TRP A 104 22.98 -2.53 -20.10
N LYS A 105 23.39 -2.53 -21.39
CA LYS A 105 24.55 -3.31 -21.87
C LYS A 105 25.89 -2.77 -21.37
N HIS A 106 25.95 -1.47 -21.09
CA HIS A 106 27.17 -0.77 -20.67
C HIS A 106 27.01 -0.17 -19.27
N PHE A 107 26.07 -0.70 -18.50
CA PHE A 107 25.73 -0.18 -17.19
C PHE A 107 26.84 -0.50 -16.20
N LYS A 108 27.48 0.54 -15.67
CA LYS A 108 28.50 0.41 -14.62
C LYS A 108 27.84 0.63 -13.26
N ASN A 109 27.86 -0.39 -12.41
CA ASN A 109 27.41 -0.28 -11.03
C ASN A 109 28.48 0.42 -10.20
N THR A 110 28.06 1.41 -9.43
CA THR A 110 28.88 2.13 -8.44
C THR A 110 28.28 2.07 -7.04
N CYS A 111 27.20 1.32 -6.86
CA CYS A 111 26.53 1.17 -5.56
C CYS A 111 27.43 0.43 -4.56
N GLN A 112 27.51 0.99 -3.36
CA GLN A 112 28.18 0.41 -2.21
C GLN A 112 27.19 -0.43 -1.40
N PRO A 113 27.67 -1.32 -0.52
CA PRO A 113 26.80 -2.02 0.43
C PRO A 113 25.90 -1.04 1.19
N TYR A 114 24.64 -1.43 1.39
CA TYR A 114 23.71 -0.67 2.19
C TYR A 114 24.17 -0.64 3.65
N ASP A 115 24.22 0.55 4.24
CA ASP A 115 24.63 0.80 5.63
C ASP A 115 23.56 1.51 6.47
N GLY A 116 22.31 1.50 6.00
CA GLY A 116 21.18 2.07 6.73
C GLY A 116 20.46 1.07 7.65
N PRO A 117 19.36 1.50 8.30
CA PRO A 117 18.55 0.63 9.17
C PRO A 117 17.94 -0.55 8.41
N PRO A 118 17.61 -1.67 9.09
CA PRO A 118 16.95 -2.82 8.46
C PRO A 118 15.69 -2.42 7.68
N LEU A 119 15.52 -2.96 6.48
CA LEU A 119 14.38 -2.69 5.62
C LEU A 119 13.38 -3.84 5.66
N ALA A 120 12.09 -3.50 5.79
CA ALA A 120 11.02 -4.47 5.73
C ALA A 120 11.01 -5.16 4.36
N TRP A 121 10.79 -6.47 4.29
CA TRP A 121 10.61 -7.18 3.02
C TRP A 121 11.77 -7.02 2.02
N GLU A 122 12.98 -6.75 2.52
CA GLU A 122 14.14 -6.47 1.69
C GLU A 122 14.48 -7.65 0.77
N VAL A 123 14.71 -7.32 -0.51
CA VAL A 123 15.36 -8.21 -1.47
C VAL A 123 16.82 -7.82 -1.64
N THR A 124 17.06 -6.53 -1.86
CA THR A 124 18.39 -5.95 -1.97
C THR A 124 18.30 -4.45 -1.80
N ALA A 125 19.30 -3.86 -1.14
CA ALA A 125 19.49 -2.43 -1.04
C ALA A 125 20.95 -2.05 -1.28
N CYS A 126 21.19 -0.79 -1.61
CA CYS A 126 22.54 -0.25 -1.74
C CYS A 126 22.61 1.24 -1.47
N LYS A 127 23.82 1.72 -1.17
CA LYS A 127 24.15 3.14 -1.03
C LYS A 127 24.76 3.66 -2.33
N ALA A 128 24.15 4.68 -2.93
CA ALA A 128 24.69 5.34 -4.10
C ALA A 128 25.85 6.26 -3.74
N THR A 129 26.64 6.67 -4.73
CA THR A 129 27.84 7.51 -4.55
C THR A 129 27.55 8.91 -4.02
N ASP A 130 26.31 9.39 -4.19
CA ASP A 130 25.83 10.67 -3.64
C ASP A 130 25.31 10.55 -2.19
N GLY A 131 25.43 9.36 -1.58
CA GLY A 131 24.97 9.08 -0.22
C GLY A 131 23.49 8.76 -0.09
N SER A 132 22.73 8.76 -1.19
CA SER A 132 21.34 8.28 -1.20
C SER A 132 21.27 6.75 -1.17
N TYR A 133 20.10 6.21 -0.87
CA TYR A 133 19.85 4.77 -0.78
C TYR A 133 18.82 4.32 -1.80
N TRP A 134 19.05 3.14 -2.37
CA TRP A 134 18.11 2.45 -3.24
C TRP A 134 17.77 1.10 -2.66
N ALA A 135 16.49 0.69 -2.75
CA ALA A 135 16.07 -0.61 -2.28
C ALA A 135 14.96 -1.21 -3.13
N LEU A 136 14.95 -2.54 -3.12
CA LEU A 136 13.89 -3.38 -3.67
C LEU A 136 13.27 -4.18 -2.53
N GLN A 137 11.95 -4.04 -2.39
CA GLN A 137 11.16 -4.74 -1.37
C GLN A 137 10.09 -5.58 -2.07
N ASN A 138 9.84 -6.80 -1.59
CA ASN A 138 8.92 -7.73 -2.26
C ASN A 138 8.02 -8.47 -1.28
N TRP A 139 6.72 -8.20 -1.35
CA TRP A 139 5.73 -8.78 -0.42
C TRP A 139 4.33 -8.90 -1.03
N ARG A 140 3.45 -9.66 -0.38
CA ARG A 140 2.06 -9.88 -0.84
C ARG A 140 1.13 -8.75 -0.41
N THR A 141 1.20 -7.64 -1.12
CA THR A 141 0.34 -6.46 -0.89
C THR A 141 -1.16 -6.74 -1.05
N PRO A 142 -1.64 -7.39 -2.13
CA PRO A 142 -3.06 -7.39 -2.49
C PRO A 142 -3.89 -8.51 -1.83
N LEU A 143 -3.44 -9.07 -0.71
CA LEU A 143 -4.23 -10.08 0.03
C LEU A 143 -5.59 -9.51 0.46
N PRO A 144 -6.68 -10.28 0.37
CA PRO A 144 -7.98 -9.85 0.85
C PRO A 144 -8.02 -9.83 2.37
N GLY A 145 -8.79 -8.89 2.94
CA GLY A 145 -9.08 -8.84 4.36
C GLY A 145 -9.94 -10.01 4.87
N LEU A 146 -10.25 -9.97 6.16
CA LEU A 146 -11.09 -10.92 6.87
C LEU A 146 -10.61 -12.38 6.80
N GLY A 147 -9.30 -12.57 6.60
CA GLY A 147 -8.66 -13.88 6.52
C GLY A 147 -9.16 -14.74 5.37
N PHE A 148 -9.74 -14.15 4.32
CA PHE A 148 -10.10 -14.90 3.13
C PHE A 148 -8.85 -15.44 2.43
N ALA A 149 -8.92 -16.67 1.91
CA ALA A 149 -7.94 -17.14 0.96
C ALA A 149 -8.06 -16.31 -0.33
N PRO A 150 -6.95 -15.95 -1.02
CA PRO A 150 -7.01 -15.19 -2.25
C PRO A 150 -7.73 -15.98 -3.36
N TRP A 151 -8.83 -15.44 -3.89
CA TRP A 151 -9.63 -16.05 -4.96
C TRP A 151 -9.38 -15.40 -6.32
N LEU A 152 -8.88 -14.17 -6.35
CA LEU A 152 -8.50 -13.49 -7.60
C LEU A 152 -7.01 -13.67 -7.88
N ILE A 153 -6.63 -13.76 -9.16
CA ILE A 153 -5.23 -13.82 -9.59
C ILE A 153 -4.43 -12.65 -8.98
N LYS A 154 -4.99 -11.45 -9.01
CA LYS A 154 -4.35 -10.25 -8.45
C LYS A 154 -4.02 -10.36 -6.97
N GLN A 155 -4.81 -11.08 -6.18
CA GLN A 155 -4.61 -11.23 -4.74
C GLN A 155 -3.49 -12.21 -4.39
N LYS A 156 -3.08 -13.05 -5.35
CA LYS A 156 -1.98 -14.02 -5.19
C LYS A 156 -0.61 -13.41 -5.52
N GLN A 157 -0.58 -12.17 -6.00
CA GLN A 157 0.63 -11.54 -6.52
C GLN A 157 1.53 -11.04 -5.40
N TRP A 158 2.82 -11.33 -5.54
CA TRP A 158 3.90 -10.62 -4.86
C TRP A 158 4.22 -9.35 -5.67
N TRP A 159 4.38 -8.23 -4.98
CA TRP A 159 4.60 -6.93 -5.58
C TRP A 159 6.04 -6.51 -5.34
N LEU A 160 6.78 -6.20 -6.40
CA LEU A 160 8.14 -5.66 -6.32
C LEU A 160 8.07 -4.14 -6.28
N HIS A 161 8.50 -3.56 -5.18
CA HIS A 161 8.51 -2.13 -4.94
C HIS A 161 9.94 -1.58 -5.05
N LEU A 162 10.07 -0.42 -5.68
CA LEU A 162 11.32 0.33 -5.80
C LEU A 162 11.27 1.59 -4.93
N SER A 163 12.37 1.81 -4.22
CA SER A 163 12.57 2.95 -3.32
C SER A 163 13.90 3.64 -3.61
N HIS A 164 13.92 4.97 -3.51
CA HIS A 164 15.10 5.83 -3.57
C HIS A 164 14.93 7.00 -2.60
N TRP A 165 15.78 7.10 -1.58
CA TRP A 165 15.64 8.09 -0.53
C TRP A 165 16.98 8.60 -0.02
N SER A 166 16.93 9.72 0.70
CA SER A 166 18.04 10.24 1.48
C SER A 166 17.53 10.77 2.82
N GLY A 167 18.36 10.65 3.85
CA GLY A 167 17.95 10.95 5.22
C GLY A 167 17.02 9.87 5.81
N ALA A 168 16.29 10.24 6.85
CA ALA A 168 15.40 9.32 7.56
C ALA A 168 14.20 8.91 6.69
N PRO A 169 13.80 7.62 6.71
CA PRO A 169 12.58 7.15 6.09
C PRO A 169 11.34 7.66 6.85
N ALA A 170 10.15 7.28 6.38
CA ALA A 170 8.93 7.50 7.14
C ALA A 170 8.92 6.64 8.43
N GLU A 171 8.14 7.06 9.41
CA GLU A 171 8.04 6.42 10.73
C GLU A 171 6.66 5.80 10.89
N LEU A 172 6.63 4.59 11.42
CA LEU A 172 5.42 3.85 11.74
C LEU A 172 5.47 3.48 13.22
N ASP A 173 4.86 4.32 14.05
CA ASP A 173 4.71 4.05 15.48
C ASP A 173 3.39 3.34 15.70
N VAL A 174 3.44 2.16 16.31
CA VAL A 174 2.27 1.32 16.57
C VAL A 174 2.23 0.94 18.03
N TYR A 175 1.05 1.08 18.60
CA TYR A 175 0.71 0.75 19.97
C TYR A 175 -0.49 -0.20 19.95
N GLN A 176 -0.67 -0.92 21.05
CA GLN A 176 -1.79 -1.84 21.25
C GLN A 176 -2.54 -1.41 22.50
N ASP A 177 -3.85 -1.63 22.52
CA ASP A 177 -4.70 -1.33 23.66
C ASP A 177 -5.94 -2.23 23.68
N TRP A 178 -6.83 -1.98 24.63
CA TRP A 178 -8.21 -2.43 24.61
C TRP A 178 -9.16 -1.23 24.58
N VAL A 179 -10.08 -1.20 23.62
CA VAL A 179 -11.01 -0.09 23.43
C VAL A 179 -12.41 -0.37 23.91
N TYR A 180 -13.06 0.72 24.30
CA TYR A 180 -14.40 0.76 24.90
C TYR A 180 -14.43 0.03 26.24
N GLY A 181 -15.45 0.28 27.06
CA GLY A 181 -15.69 -0.46 28.32
C GLY A 181 -15.96 -1.98 28.16
N ARG A 182 -15.77 -2.55 26.98
CA ARG A 182 -15.79 -3.99 26.69
C ARG A 182 -14.39 -4.58 26.44
N HIS A 183 -13.35 -3.76 26.56
CA HIS A 183 -11.95 -4.14 26.40
C HIS A 183 -11.67 -4.93 25.11
N ILE A 184 -12.04 -4.36 23.96
CA ILE A 184 -11.83 -4.99 22.67
C ILE A 184 -10.40 -4.70 22.21
N PRO A 185 -9.56 -5.70 21.88
CA PRO A 185 -8.20 -5.41 21.42
C PRO A 185 -8.18 -4.44 20.24
N GLU A 186 -7.23 -3.53 20.27
CA GLU A 186 -6.98 -2.50 19.28
C GLU A 186 -5.49 -2.42 18.94
N ILE A 187 -5.20 -1.99 17.70
CA ILE A 187 -3.94 -1.31 17.40
C ILE A 187 -4.20 0.15 17.01
N PHE A 188 -3.35 1.05 17.43
CA PHE A 188 -3.40 2.45 17.05
C PHE A 188 -1.99 3.02 16.88
N GLY A 189 -1.90 4.24 16.36
CA GLY A 189 -0.61 4.92 16.25
C GLY A 189 -0.57 5.97 15.17
N GLN A 190 0.64 6.26 14.69
CA GLN A 190 0.90 7.31 13.72
C GLN A 190 1.80 6.84 12.59
N LEU A 191 1.47 7.27 11.37
CA LEU A 191 2.31 7.11 10.20
C LEU A 191 2.77 8.51 9.76
N THR A 192 4.05 8.81 9.91
CA THR A 192 4.59 10.16 9.66
C THR A 192 5.76 10.13 8.69
N TYR A 193 6.03 11.27 8.07
CA TYR A 193 7.25 11.48 7.30
C TYR A 193 7.74 12.90 7.56
N ARG A 194 8.97 13.02 8.10
CA ARG A 194 9.56 14.28 8.54
C ARG A 194 8.66 15.02 9.55
N GLY A 195 8.11 14.27 10.52
CA GLY A 195 7.22 14.81 11.55
C GLY A 195 5.83 15.21 11.07
N VAL A 196 5.49 15.00 9.79
CA VAL A 196 4.16 15.31 9.24
C VAL A 196 3.39 14.02 9.03
N GLY A 197 2.17 13.96 9.56
CA GLY A 197 1.28 12.82 9.37
C GLY A 197 0.91 12.57 7.92
N ILE A 198 1.09 11.32 7.50
CA ILE A 198 0.75 10.87 6.15
C ILE A 198 -0.76 10.69 6.04
N ARG A 199 -1.35 11.30 5.02
CA ARG A 199 -2.77 11.14 4.67
C ARG A 199 -3.01 11.45 3.21
N GLY A 200 -4.17 11.04 2.71
CA GLY A 200 -4.68 11.40 1.38
C GLY A 200 -5.55 12.66 1.38
N PHE A 201 -6.12 12.96 0.22
CA PHE A 201 -7.21 13.90 -0.02
C PHE A 201 -8.58 13.23 0.05
N GLY A 202 -8.66 11.92 -0.18
CA GLY A 202 -9.90 11.18 -0.06
C GLY A 202 -9.73 9.68 -0.20
N THR A 203 -10.82 8.97 0.06
CA THR A 203 -10.93 7.53 -0.17
C THR A 203 -12.21 7.21 -0.91
N THR A 204 -12.19 6.15 -1.71
CA THR A 204 -13.41 5.52 -2.22
C THR A 204 -14.30 5.03 -1.08
N TYR A 205 -15.54 4.64 -1.39
CA TYR A 205 -16.44 4.01 -0.42
C TYR A 205 -15.87 2.71 0.21
N LYS A 206 -14.89 2.08 -0.45
CA LYS A 206 -14.18 0.88 0.02
C LYS A 206 -12.90 1.20 0.80
N GLY A 207 -12.63 2.46 1.11
CA GLY A 207 -11.43 2.88 1.84
C GLY A 207 -10.15 3.00 1.01
N ASN A 208 -10.16 2.69 -0.28
CA ASN A 208 -8.98 2.88 -1.14
C ASN A 208 -8.66 4.37 -1.34
N PRO A 209 -7.40 4.81 -1.21
CA PRO A 209 -6.99 6.18 -1.55
C PRO A 209 -7.37 6.57 -2.98
N THR A 210 -7.83 7.81 -3.18
CA THR A 210 -8.18 8.36 -4.50
C THR A 210 -7.09 9.27 -5.09
N ASP A 211 -5.94 9.33 -4.42
CA ASP A 211 -4.84 10.23 -4.74
C ASP A 211 -3.48 9.56 -4.47
N THR A 212 -2.40 10.26 -4.82
CA THR A 212 -1.02 9.74 -4.74
C THR A 212 -0.33 9.95 -3.39
N TYR A 213 -1.01 10.50 -2.38
CA TYR A 213 -0.48 10.73 -1.02
C TYR A 213 -1.06 9.78 0.02
N GLY A 214 -2.32 9.37 -0.10
CA GLY A 214 -2.91 8.38 0.80
C GLY A 214 -2.19 7.04 0.77
N ARG A 215 -1.97 6.42 1.93
CA ARG A 215 -1.33 5.11 2.06
C ARG A 215 -2.25 4.16 2.81
N LEU A 216 -2.27 2.91 2.33
CA LEU A 216 -2.86 1.81 3.06
C LEU A 216 -1.81 1.23 4.02
N LEU A 217 -2.25 1.02 5.26
CA LEU A 217 -1.61 0.17 6.24
C LEU A 217 -2.31 -1.19 6.19
N TYR A 218 -1.51 -2.25 6.14
CA TYR A 218 -1.96 -3.62 5.96
C TYR A 218 -1.71 -4.38 7.24
N LEU A 219 -2.79 -4.74 7.93
CA LEU A 219 -2.74 -5.47 9.19
C LEU A 219 -2.86 -6.96 8.93
N ASP A 220 -1.81 -7.70 9.30
CA ASP A 220 -1.82 -9.15 9.35
C ASP A 220 -1.84 -9.63 10.81
N THR A 221 -2.54 -10.74 11.03
CA THR A 221 -2.64 -11.44 12.31
C THR A 221 -2.10 -12.86 12.18
N HIS A 222 -1.31 -13.32 13.14
CA HIS A 222 -0.68 -14.63 13.14
C HIS A 222 -1.45 -15.61 14.04
N ASN A 223 -1.60 -16.87 13.58
CA ASN A 223 -2.23 -17.96 14.34
C ASN A 223 -3.56 -17.59 15.01
N SER A 224 -4.42 -16.91 14.27
CA SER A 224 -5.68 -16.39 14.79
C SER A 224 -6.86 -17.29 14.45
N LYS A 225 -8.08 -16.79 14.69
CA LYS A 225 -9.33 -17.44 14.26
C LYS A 225 -9.40 -17.71 12.74
N TYR A 226 -8.56 -17.07 11.94
CA TYR A 226 -8.45 -17.32 10.51
C TYR A 226 -7.58 -18.54 10.15
N GLY A 227 -6.97 -19.18 11.14
CA GLY A 227 -6.13 -20.36 11.01
C GLY A 227 -4.65 -20.07 11.21
N LYS A 228 -3.83 -21.10 10.98
CA LYS A 228 -2.37 -21.06 11.20
C LYS A 228 -1.65 -20.08 10.27
N GLY A 229 -0.56 -19.51 10.77
CA GLY A 229 0.31 -18.57 10.07
C GLY A 229 -0.30 -17.18 9.88
N TRP A 230 0.38 -16.34 9.11
CA TRP A 230 -0.06 -14.97 8.83
C TRP A 230 -1.30 -14.92 7.91
N LYS A 231 -2.31 -14.15 8.34
CA LYS A 231 -3.53 -13.85 7.58
C LYS A 231 -3.80 -12.35 7.60
N ARG A 232 -4.23 -11.79 6.47
CA ARG A 232 -4.65 -10.38 6.37
C ARG A 232 -5.96 -10.19 7.13
N GLU A 233 -5.93 -9.37 8.17
CA GLU A 233 -7.11 -8.92 8.89
C GLU A 233 -7.81 -7.83 8.08
N GLU A 234 -7.10 -6.75 7.74
CA GLU A 234 -7.68 -5.64 6.97
C GLU A 234 -6.60 -4.74 6.34
N ALA A 235 -7.03 -3.83 5.46
CA ALA A 235 -6.26 -2.65 5.09
C ALA A 235 -7.04 -1.36 5.38
N PHE A 236 -6.36 -0.35 5.90
CA PHE A 236 -6.98 0.94 6.26
C PHE A 236 -6.01 2.10 6.03
N VAL A 237 -6.49 3.34 6.12
CA VAL A 237 -5.68 4.54 5.92
C VAL A 237 -5.44 5.28 7.22
N ALA A 238 -4.29 5.92 7.33
CA ALA A 238 -4.05 6.97 8.32
C ALA A 238 -4.87 8.24 8.00
N SER A 239 -5.19 9.01 9.04
CA SER A 239 -6.09 10.17 8.96
C SER A 239 -5.55 11.40 9.68
N GLY A 240 -6.05 12.56 9.25
CA GLY A 240 -5.77 13.83 9.91
C GLY A 240 -4.33 14.32 9.78
N PRO A 241 -4.07 15.57 10.20
CA PRO A 241 -2.70 16.07 10.29
C PRO A 241 -1.74 15.17 11.07
N PRO A 242 -2.16 14.48 12.16
CA PRO A 242 -1.24 13.59 12.90
C PRO A 242 -0.83 12.33 12.13
N GLY A 243 -1.55 11.93 11.07
CA GLY A 243 -1.32 10.63 10.44
C GLY A 243 -1.79 9.47 11.33
N LEU A 244 -2.81 9.73 12.15
CA LEU A 244 -3.37 8.82 13.13
C LEU A 244 -4.11 7.66 12.44
N PHE A 245 -3.91 6.45 12.95
CA PHE A 245 -4.78 5.30 12.67
C PHE A 245 -5.17 4.62 13.99
N CYS A 246 -6.33 3.97 13.97
CA CYS A 246 -6.81 3.11 15.04
C CYS A 246 -7.65 1.99 14.40
N PHE A 247 -7.55 0.80 14.97
CA PHE A 247 -8.21 -0.39 14.47
C PHE A 247 -8.56 -1.31 15.63
N GLY A 248 -9.83 -1.32 16.02
CA GLY A 248 -10.36 -2.36 16.88
C GLY A 248 -10.62 -3.67 16.12
N PHE A 249 -10.29 -4.78 16.76
CA PHE A 249 -10.57 -6.11 16.24
C PHE A 249 -12.04 -6.48 16.50
N PHE A 250 -12.91 -6.24 15.51
CA PHE A 250 -14.34 -6.57 15.56
C PHE A 250 -14.74 -7.73 14.65
N LYS A 251 -15.89 -8.34 14.95
CA LYS A 251 -16.57 -9.23 13.99
C LYS A 251 -17.17 -8.39 12.85
N ARG A 252 -16.76 -8.63 11.60
CA ARG A 252 -17.29 -7.91 10.42
C ARG A 252 -18.11 -8.84 9.52
N ASP A 253 -19.24 -8.33 9.01
CA ASP A 253 -20.00 -9.00 7.96
C ASP A 253 -19.37 -8.65 6.60
N PRO A 254 -18.80 -9.62 5.87
CA PRO A 254 -18.15 -9.37 4.58
C PRO A 254 -19.10 -8.82 3.51
N LEU A 255 -20.42 -8.97 3.66
CA LEU A 255 -21.41 -8.48 2.68
C LEU A 255 -21.84 -7.04 2.95
N THR A 256 -21.36 -6.43 4.02
CA THR A 256 -21.60 -5.03 4.39
C THR A 256 -20.29 -4.25 4.43
N GLY A 257 -20.34 -2.91 4.37
CA GLY A 257 -19.12 -2.09 4.55
C GLY A 257 -18.11 -2.14 3.40
N GLY A 258 -18.44 -2.78 2.27
CA GLY A 258 -17.63 -2.72 1.04
C GLY A 258 -16.41 -3.66 0.99
N HIS A 259 -16.27 -4.59 1.94
CA HIS A 259 -15.20 -5.58 1.94
C HIS A 259 -15.27 -6.49 0.70
N PRO A 260 -14.19 -6.64 -0.09
CA PRO A 260 -14.17 -7.64 -1.14
C PRO A 260 -14.33 -9.05 -0.55
N HIS A 261 -15.19 -9.87 -1.14
CA HIS A 261 -15.42 -11.25 -0.72
C HIS A 261 -15.58 -12.20 -1.93
N PRO A 262 -15.31 -13.51 -1.77
CA PRO A 262 -15.56 -14.50 -2.82
C PRO A 262 -17.05 -14.58 -3.20
N PRO A 263 -17.38 -15.01 -4.44
CA PRO A 263 -18.74 -15.42 -4.80
C PRO A 263 -19.25 -16.53 -3.86
N GLY A 264 -20.55 -16.50 -3.54
CA GLY A 264 -21.16 -17.48 -2.63
C GLY A 264 -20.82 -17.29 -1.15
N THR A 265 -20.18 -16.18 -0.77
CA THR A 265 -19.98 -15.83 0.64
C THR A 265 -21.31 -15.68 1.35
N THR A 266 -21.47 -16.34 2.50
CA THR A 266 -22.68 -16.27 3.32
C THR A 266 -22.68 -15.04 4.23
N HIS A 267 -23.86 -14.62 4.70
CA HIS A 267 -24.07 -13.56 5.69
C HIS A 267 -23.58 -13.97 7.11
N LYS A 268 -22.34 -14.43 7.22
CA LYS A 268 -21.72 -14.84 8.49
C LYS A 268 -20.56 -13.92 8.81
N LYS A 269 -20.66 -13.25 9.97
CA LYS A 269 -19.58 -12.39 10.47
C LYS A 269 -18.29 -13.20 10.66
N ARG A 270 -17.17 -12.60 10.24
CA ARG A 270 -15.82 -13.14 10.36
C ARG A 270 -15.03 -12.37 11.44
N GLY A 271 -14.08 -13.04 12.08
CA GLY A 271 -13.29 -12.46 13.17
C GLY A 271 -14.01 -12.45 14.54
N PRO A 272 -13.61 -11.53 15.45
CA PRO A 272 -12.34 -10.81 15.38
C PRO A 272 -11.21 -11.84 15.36
N ALA A 273 -10.13 -11.53 14.63
CA ALA A 273 -9.00 -12.44 14.52
C ALA A 273 -7.82 -11.91 15.34
N THR A 274 -8.02 -11.82 16.65
CA THR A 274 -6.92 -11.65 17.60
C THR A 274 -6.02 -12.88 17.50
N GLY A 275 -4.73 -12.64 17.31
CA GLY A 275 -3.70 -13.65 17.07
C GLY A 275 -2.73 -13.72 18.24
N ASP A 276 -1.63 -14.45 18.06
CA ASP A 276 -0.48 -14.43 18.98
C ASP A 276 0.53 -13.31 18.63
N MET A 277 0.55 -12.85 17.37
CA MET A 277 1.32 -11.71 16.90
C MET A 277 0.56 -10.89 15.86
N TYR A 278 0.94 -9.62 15.76
CA TYR A 278 0.45 -8.70 14.75
C TYR A 278 1.60 -8.14 13.93
N ARG A 279 1.33 -7.91 12.64
CA ARG A 279 2.23 -7.22 11.73
C ARG A 279 1.48 -6.14 10.99
N LEU A 280 2.00 -4.92 11.01
CA LEU A 280 1.46 -3.79 10.25
C LEU A 280 2.50 -3.37 9.20
N THR A 281 2.17 -3.53 7.92
CA THR A 281 3.03 -3.08 6.81
C THR A 281 2.41 -1.86 6.14
N ALA A 282 3.20 -0.80 5.93
CA ALA A 282 2.76 0.40 5.23
C ALA A 282 3.63 0.62 3.99
N VAL A 283 2.98 0.98 2.87
CA VAL A 283 3.72 1.38 1.67
C VAL A 283 4.27 2.80 1.88
N GLY A 284 5.57 3.03 1.60
CA GLY A 284 6.23 4.30 1.90
C GLY A 284 5.62 5.52 1.17
N PRO A 285 5.65 6.76 1.70
CA PRO A 285 5.25 7.92 0.91
C PRO A 285 6.19 8.12 -0.30
N GLY A 286 5.66 8.67 -1.41
CA GLY A 286 6.43 8.87 -2.65
C GLY A 286 7.26 7.66 -3.10
N VAL A 287 8.57 7.83 -3.18
CA VAL A 287 9.52 6.76 -3.52
C VAL A 287 10.39 6.35 -2.32
N THR A 288 9.89 6.54 -1.10
CA THR A 288 10.57 6.09 0.13
C THR A 288 10.28 4.60 0.42
N PRO A 289 11.11 3.93 1.26
CA PRO A 289 10.93 2.52 1.62
C PRO A 289 9.58 2.19 2.25
N ASP A 290 9.15 0.94 2.06
CA ASP A 290 8.07 0.36 2.85
C ASP A 290 8.52 0.13 4.29
N LEU A 291 7.55 0.22 5.20
CA LEU A 291 7.74 0.10 6.64
C LEU A 291 7.00 -1.13 7.15
N MET A 292 7.52 -1.73 8.21
CA MET A 292 6.84 -2.81 8.92
C MET A 292 7.10 -2.71 10.41
N TRP A 293 6.02 -2.87 11.17
CA TRP A 293 6.05 -3.10 12.60
C TRP A 293 5.51 -4.51 12.87
N GLU A 294 6.08 -5.19 13.86
CA GLU A 294 5.64 -6.49 14.33
C GLU A 294 5.78 -6.57 15.85
N ALA A 295 4.78 -7.13 16.53
CA ALA A 295 4.83 -7.38 17.97
C ALA A 295 3.93 -8.55 18.39
N PRO A 296 4.20 -9.20 19.55
CA PRO A 296 3.24 -10.08 20.20
C PRO A 296 1.92 -9.38 20.50
N ALA A 297 0.81 -10.09 20.40
CA ALA A 297 -0.50 -9.56 20.78
C ALA A 297 -0.61 -9.44 22.31
N LEU A 298 -1.23 -8.36 22.81
CA LEU A 298 -1.50 -8.20 24.26
C LEU A 298 -2.37 -9.31 24.85
N GLY A 299 -3.21 -9.95 24.02
CA GLY A 299 -4.16 -10.96 24.47
C GLY A 299 -5.48 -10.37 24.93
N LYS A 300 -6.20 -11.11 25.78
CA LYS A 300 -7.46 -10.66 26.37
C LYS A 300 -7.15 -9.90 27.65
N TYR A 301 -7.79 -8.75 27.82
CA TYR A 301 -7.73 -7.99 29.06
C TYR A 301 -8.15 -8.84 30.27
N ASN A 302 -7.36 -8.76 31.33
CA ASN A 302 -7.62 -9.37 32.61
C ASN A 302 -7.79 -8.30 33.69
N SER A 303 -9.02 -8.08 34.16
CA SER A 303 -9.32 -7.08 35.18
C SER A 303 -8.66 -7.34 36.55
N ASN A 304 -8.12 -8.54 36.76
CA ASN A 304 -7.38 -8.89 37.98
C ASN A 304 -5.86 -8.71 37.82
N ASP A 305 -5.39 -8.34 36.62
CA ASP A 305 -3.98 -8.03 36.38
C ASP A 305 -3.78 -6.51 36.45
N PRO A 306 -3.10 -5.99 37.49
CA PRO A 306 -2.84 -4.56 37.60
C PRO A 306 -1.97 -4.01 36.45
N ASN A 307 -1.19 -4.87 35.77
CA ASN A 307 -0.40 -4.44 34.62
C ASN A 307 -1.28 -4.12 33.41
N ASP A 308 -2.34 -4.90 33.19
CA ASP A 308 -3.30 -4.65 32.10
C ASP A 308 -4.00 -3.30 32.33
N ALA A 309 -4.45 -3.04 33.56
CA ALA A 309 -5.10 -1.77 33.91
C ALA A 309 -4.16 -0.56 33.76
N SER A 310 -2.89 -0.70 34.19
CA SER A 310 -1.89 0.36 34.01
C SER A 310 -1.57 0.59 32.53
N LEU A 311 -1.42 -0.49 31.76
CA LEU A 311 -1.14 -0.41 30.33
C LEU A 311 -2.29 0.27 29.57
N GLU A 312 -3.53 -0.11 29.84
CA GLU A 312 -4.71 0.53 29.24
C GLU A 312 -4.75 2.03 29.55
N HIS A 313 -4.46 2.43 30.79
CA HIS A 313 -4.38 3.85 31.14
C HIS A 313 -3.27 4.61 30.39
N ASP A 314 -2.08 4.01 30.28
CA ASP A 314 -0.94 4.61 29.59
C ASP A 314 -1.20 4.72 28.08
N MET A 315 -1.83 3.70 27.48
CA MET A 315 -2.14 3.66 26.06
C MET A 315 -3.28 4.62 25.69
N ASN A 316 -4.27 4.79 26.57
CA ASN A 316 -5.28 5.83 26.43
C ASN A 316 -4.67 7.23 26.44
N THR A 317 -3.75 7.48 27.38
CA THR A 317 -3.00 8.75 27.44
C THR A 317 -2.17 8.96 26.18
N LYS A 318 -1.51 7.90 25.68
CA LYS A 318 -0.71 7.95 24.46
C LYS A 318 -1.57 8.24 23.22
N LEU A 319 -2.74 7.63 23.12
CA LEU A 319 -3.69 7.87 22.04
C LEU A 319 -4.14 9.33 22.04
N ASP A 320 -4.48 9.90 23.20
CA ASP A 320 -4.87 11.31 23.30
C ASP A 320 -3.73 12.28 22.93
N GLN A 321 -2.49 11.96 23.29
CA GLN A 321 -1.31 12.72 22.86
C GLN A 321 -1.16 12.72 21.33
N ILE A 322 -1.27 11.56 20.68
CA ILE A 322 -1.17 11.45 19.21
C ILE A 322 -2.33 12.18 18.55
N ARG A 323 -3.55 12.04 19.10
CA ARG A 323 -4.75 12.68 18.56
C ARG A 323 -4.60 14.20 18.58
N ASN A 324 -4.10 14.78 19.67
CA ASN A 324 -3.92 16.22 19.83
C ASN A 324 -5.17 17.01 19.39
N GLY A 325 -6.34 16.61 19.89
CA GLY A 325 -7.64 17.20 19.54
C GLY A 325 -8.27 16.73 18.22
N TRP A 326 -7.65 15.81 17.49
CA TRP A 326 -8.24 15.24 16.27
C TRP A 326 -9.47 14.36 16.57
N HIS A 327 -10.53 14.52 15.77
CA HIS A 327 -11.87 13.99 16.02
C HIS A 327 -12.05 12.48 15.74
N LYS A 328 -10.99 11.75 15.39
CA LYS A 328 -11.05 10.29 15.18
C LYS A 328 -10.40 9.55 16.34
N CYS A 329 -10.73 8.27 16.48
CA CYS A 329 -10.24 7.39 17.56
C CYS A 329 -10.63 7.91 18.95
N LEU A 330 -11.89 8.35 19.11
CA LEU A 330 -12.49 8.85 20.36
C LEU A 330 -12.94 7.70 21.29
N HIS A 331 -12.20 6.60 21.29
CA HIS A 331 -12.73 5.29 21.67
C HIS A 331 -11.88 4.66 22.74
N HIS A 332 -11.96 5.21 23.95
CA HIS A 332 -11.49 4.57 25.17
C HIS A 332 -12.55 4.68 26.26
#